data_AF-A0A955VVL0-F1
#
_entry.id   AF-A0A955VVL0-F1
#
_cell.length_a   1.000
_cell.length_b   1.000
_cell.length_c   1.000
_cell.angle_alpha   90.00
_cell.angle_beta   90.00
_cell.angle_gamma   90.00
#
_symmetry.space_group_name_H-M   'P 1'
#
loop_
_entity.id
_entity.type
_entity.pdbx_description
1 polymer ?
#
loop_
_entity_poly.entity_id
_entity_poly.type
_entity_poly.pdbx_seq_one_letter_code
_entity_poly.pdbx_strand_id
1 'polypeptide(L)'
;DCQPIPPSEAFAKLRDGATADDPVLVPLQAGFDSVFAFLDAQGIDRGSLNLAWDFHTASCDALHGPMLHIRDAGFAATGEAGATVTIDRVEEYLPEDDGSGAPVHPFTWLRLHGTIHAPHFMKESPEVLSVHGWVFNDGEQPFRPAQNGWRDAGFWLIVPQSARDGRPMGLVNYGHGLFGNGEEVLEPGWTRPCGRFPPRECGWWNSRIGNDHDLIFFGADLVGMSEEDFDAAGLTIVQDVSLFPWIGDRLHQGLLEYLLLARAMREQLGSLPEIASRGVQVDPSQLYYSGISQGGIFGAAYLALSTDTTRAHLGVPGQNYSMFLHRSTGFGPFFGVLKAVYPSTADQAVLISLIQLLWDGTENATYLRHVEAEPFPGNSPHHLLATPTRGDYLVPPISFEVATRTPDLQMPVVGTWDTNRTVDLATVAPFPHRGSGVVLYGLGNPWPAPGNQPPPEDPLGDPHEDLRHLDAHAAQMVNFFRTGEIIDVCQGGPCAWSPMDEETPPEP
;
A
#
# COMPACT_ATOMS: atom_id res chain seq x y z
N ASP A 1 -39.45 -6.73 -20.46
CA ASP A 1 -40.57 -6.41 -21.38
C ASP A 1 -40.22 -5.34 -22.43
N CYS A 2 -38.95 -4.93 -22.61
CA CYS A 2 -38.49 -4.03 -23.69
C CYS A 2 -39.28 -2.71 -23.80
N GLN A 3 -39.97 -2.30 -22.73
CA GLN A 3 -40.64 -1.01 -22.66
C GLN A 3 -39.64 0.07 -22.26
N PRO A 4 -39.71 1.28 -22.83
CA PRO A 4 -38.92 2.42 -22.36
C PRO A 4 -39.23 2.69 -20.88
N ILE A 5 -38.18 2.82 -20.05
CA ILE A 5 -38.34 3.20 -18.64
C ILE A 5 -38.62 4.70 -18.59
N PRO A 6 -39.82 5.19 -18.23
CA PRO A 6 -40.08 6.63 -18.23
C PRO A 6 -39.22 7.35 -17.16
N PRO A 7 -38.90 8.64 -17.36
CA PRO A 7 -38.28 9.45 -16.31
C PRO A 7 -39.19 9.52 -15.07
N SER A 8 -38.59 9.67 -13.88
CA SER A 8 -39.36 9.98 -12.68
C SER A 8 -40.06 11.33 -12.82
N GLU A 9 -41.17 11.55 -12.11
CA GLU A 9 -41.89 12.83 -12.14
C GLU A 9 -40.98 14.02 -11.77
N ALA A 10 -40.13 13.83 -10.73
CA ALA A 10 -39.18 14.83 -10.29
C ALA A 10 -38.15 15.18 -11.38
N PHE A 11 -37.57 14.16 -12.03
CA PHE A 11 -36.61 14.38 -13.11
C PHE A 11 -37.29 15.01 -14.35
N ALA A 12 -38.51 14.60 -14.69
CA ALA A 12 -39.28 15.20 -15.78
C ALA A 12 -39.54 16.70 -15.51
N LYS A 13 -39.90 17.09 -14.28
CA LYS A 13 -40.05 18.51 -13.90
C LYS A 13 -38.75 19.30 -14.07
N LEU A 14 -37.62 18.77 -13.60
CA LEU A 14 -36.30 19.40 -13.78
C LEU A 14 -35.93 19.51 -15.26
N ARG A 15 -36.12 18.42 -16.01
CA ARG A 15 -35.89 18.35 -17.45
C ARG A 15 -36.79 19.28 -18.22
N ASP A 16 -38.03 19.52 -17.82
CA ASP A 16 -38.95 20.35 -18.60
C ASP A 16 -39.00 21.80 -18.08
N GLY A 17 -38.19 22.15 -17.07
CA GLY A 17 -38.17 23.48 -16.43
C GLY A 17 -39.44 23.78 -15.63
N ALA A 18 -40.20 22.75 -15.26
CA ALA A 18 -41.51 22.82 -14.62
C ALA A 18 -41.41 22.65 -13.10
N THR A 19 -40.44 23.31 -12.47
CA THR A 19 -40.15 23.18 -11.04
C THR A 19 -40.71 24.30 -10.18
N ALA A 20 -41.26 25.38 -10.77
CA ALA A 20 -41.66 26.60 -10.06
C ALA A 20 -42.58 26.40 -8.84
N ASP A 21 -43.44 25.37 -8.87
CA ASP A 21 -44.39 25.05 -7.80
C ASP A 21 -43.88 23.96 -6.83
N ASP A 22 -42.64 23.49 -6.99
CA ASP A 22 -42.04 22.42 -6.18
C ASP A 22 -40.84 22.95 -5.35
N PRO A 23 -41.02 23.22 -4.05
CA PRO A 23 -39.98 23.82 -3.21
C PRO A 23 -38.74 22.93 -3.03
N VAL A 24 -38.84 21.63 -3.34
CA VAL A 24 -37.69 20.70 -3.31
C VAL A 24 -36.89 20.79 -4.61
N LEU A 25 -37.55 21.02 -5.74
CA LEU A 25 -36.91 21.01 -7.06
C LEU A 25 -36.45 22.38 -7.54
N VAL A 26 -37.10 23.48 -7.12
CA VAL A 26 -36.68 24.86 -7.47
C VAL A 26 -35.18 25.08 -7.24
N PRO A 27 -34.59 24.70 -6.08
CA PRO A 27 -33.16 24.93 -5.83
C PRO A 27 -32.24 24.11 -6.74
N LEU A 28 -32.73 23.01 -7.32
CA LEU A 28 -31.95 22.11 -8.17
C LEU A 28 -31.96 22.52 -9.65
N GLN A 29 -32.93 23.33 -10.07
CA GLN A 29 -33.16 23.65 -11.49
C GLN A 29 -31.91 24.21 -12.19
N ALA A 30 -31.22 25.16 -11.57
CA ALA A 30 -30.04 25.79 -12.18
C ALA A 30 -28.87 24.81 -12.39
N GLY A 31 -28.68 23.87 -11.47
CA GLY A 31 -27.69 22.80 -11.61
C GLY A 31 -28.06 21.86 -12.76
N PHE A 32 -29.31 21.41 -12.79
CA PHE A 32 -29.81 20.55 -13.86
C PHE A 32 -29.78 21.23 -15.23
N ASP A 33 -30.10 22.52 -15.34
CA ASP A 33 -29.97 23.27 -16.59
C ASP A 33 -28.52 23.28 -17.11
N SER A 34 -27.54 23.33 -16.21
CA SER A 34 -26.12 23.21 -16.56
C SER A 34 -25.77 21.81 -17.06
N VAL A 35 -26.28 20.76 -16.39
CA VAL A 35 -26.15 19.36 -16.82
C VAL A 35 -26.77 19.16 -18.21
N PHE A 36 -27.97 19.67 -18.45
CA PHE A 36 -28.64 19.54 -19.75
C PHE A 36 -27.91 20.31 -20.85
N ALA A 37 -27.41 21.52 -20.57
CA ALA A 37 -26.62 22.29 -21.53
C ALA A 37 -25.31 21.56 -21.89
N PHE A 38 -24.65 20.93 -20.91
CA PHE A 38 -23.48 20.10 -21.16
C PHE A 38 -23.80 18.89 -22.05
N LEU A 39 -24.86 18.15 -21.71
CA LEU A 39 -25.29 16.97 -22.48
C LEU A 39 -25.70 17.31 -23.92
N ASP A 40 -26.44 18.41 -24.12
CA ASP A 40 -26.81 18.91 -25.44
C ASP A 40 -25.57 19.28 -26.27
N ALA A 41 -24.56 19.92 -25.65
CA ALA A 41 -23.27 20.20 -26.29
C ALA A 41 -22.47 18.93 -26.65
N GLN A 42 -22.72 17.79 -25.99
CA GLN A 42 -22.19 16.48 -26.36
C GLN A 42 -23.08 15.72 -27.37
N GLY A 43 -24.16 16.34 -27.86
CA GLY A 43 -25.09 15.74 -28.82
C GLY A 43 -26.13 14.79 -28.21
N ILE A 44 -26.32 14.83 -26.89
CA ILE A 44 -27.32 14.03 -26.17
C ILE A 44 -28.58 14.87 -25.99
N ASP A 45 -29.63 14.54 -26.75
CA ASP A 45 -30.89 15.27 -26.73
C ASP A 45 -31.55 15.24 -25.34
N ARG A 46 -31.88 16.42 -24.81
CA ARG A 46 -32.54 16.61 -23.50
C ARG A 46 -33.82 15.78 -23.42
N GLY A 47 -34.61 15.71 -24.49
CA GLY A 47 -35.87 14.95 -24.53
C GLY A 47 -35.70 13.43 -24.41
N SER A 48 -34.53 12.90 -24.77
CA SER A 48 -34.20 11.48 -24.68
C SER A 48 -33.79 11.00 -23.29
N LEU A 49 -33.56 11.92 -22.34
CA LEU A 49 -33.05 11.59 -21.02
C LEU A 49 -34.12 10.99 -20.10
N ASN A 50 -33.78 9.88 -19.45
CA ASN A 50 -34.57 9.25 -18.39
C ASN A 50 -34.05 9.60 -16.99
N LEU A 51 -32.74 9.86 -16.87
CA LEU A 51 -32.05 10.29 -15.67
C LEU A 51 -30.74 10.98 -16.07
N ALA A 52 -30.37 12.04 -15.36
CA ALA A 52 -29.06 12.66 -15.40
C ALA A 52 -28.73 13.19 -14.00
N TRP A 53 -27.46 13.20 -13.64
CA TRP A 53 -26.98 13.66 -12.36
C TRP A 53 -25.53 14.10 -12.52
N ASP A 54 -25.15 15.09 -11.73
CA ASP A 54 -23.77 15.49 -11.48
C ASP A 54 -23.49 15.35 -9.99
N PHE A 55 -22.21 15.27 -9.65
CA PHE A 55 -21.74 15.23 -8.28
C PHE A 55 -20.35 15.84 -8.24
N HIS A 56 -20.03 16.45 -7.10
CA HIS A 56 -18.70 16.98 -6.87
C HIS A 56 -17.81 15.86 -6.33
N THR A 57 -16.66 15.67 -6.96
CA THR A 57 -15.58 14.84 -6.42
C THR A 57 -14.61 15.72 -5.65
N ALA A 58 -13.74 15.11 -4.83
CA ALA A 58 -12.65 15.83 -4.20
C ALA A 58 -11.74 16.49 -5.26
N SER A 59 -11.28 17.71 -4.97
CA SER A 59 -10.19 18.33 -5.74
C SER A 59 -8.85 17.68 -5.39
N CYS A 60 -7.84 17.81 -6.27
CA CYS A 60 -6.48 17.37 -5.94
C CYS A 60 -5.95 18.03 -4.66
N ASP A 61 -6.27 19.29 -4.42
CA ASP A 61 -5.86 20.00 -3.19
C ASP A 61 -6.51 19.40 -1.94
N ALA A 62 -7.78 19.02 -2.00
CA ALA A 62 -8.46 18.39 -0.87
C ALA A 62 -7.91 16.99 -0.57
N LEU A 63 -7.55 16.25 -1.62
CA LEU A 63 -7.15 14.85 -1.52
C LEU A 63 -5.67 14.67 -1.18
N HIS A 64 -4.80 15.44 -1.83
CA HIS A 64 -3.34 15.28 -1.77
C HIS A 64 -2.64 16.48 -1.15
N GLY A 65 -3.32 17.62 -1.00
CA GLY A 65 -2.75 18.85 -0.46
C GLY A 65 -2.13 18.72 0.93
N PRO A 66 -2.79 18.07 1.92
CA PRO A 66 -2.20 17.85 3.24
C PRO A 66 -0.90 17.05 3.14
N MET A 67 -0.91 15.94 2.40
CA MET A 67 0.26 15.06 2.26
C MET A 67 1.43 15.76 1.57
N LEU A 68 1.17 16.42 0.43
CA LEU A 68 2.19 17.17 -0.31
C LEU A 68 2.75 18.31 0.54
N HIS A 69 1.91 18.98 1.33
CA HIS A 69 2.36 20.04 2.23
C HIS A 69 3.34 19.52 3.28
N ILE A 70 2.97 18.46 4.02
CA ILE A 70 3.83 17.94 5.09
C ILE A 70 5.09 17.27 4.54
N ARG A 71 5.01 16.66 3.35
CA ARG A 71 6.18 16.13 2.61
C ARG A 71 7.19 17.23 2.35
N ASP A 72 6.75 18.29 1.67
CA ASP A 72 7.64 19.37 1.25
C ASP A 72 8.20 20.11 2.46
N ALA A 73 7.37 20.37 3.47
CA ALA A 73 7.79 20.99 4.73
C ALA A 73 8.77 20.09 5.50
N GLY A 74 8.53 18.77 5.54
CA GLY A 74 9.38 17.83 6.25
C GLY A 74 10.77 17.69 5.62
N PHE A 75 10.84 17.59 4.29
CA PHE A 75 12.12 17.60 3.58
C PHE A 75 12.85 18.94 3.70
N ALA A 76 12.13 20.07 3.69
CA ALA A 76 12.74 21.37 3.95
C ALA A 76 13.29 21.50 5.38
N ALA A 77 12.60 20.94 6.38
CA ALA A 77 12.99 21.00 7.78
C ALA A 77 14.21 20.11 8.10
N THR A 78 14.36 18.98 7.39
CA THR A 78 15.44 18.01 7.60
C THR A 78 16.64 18.22 6.68
N GLY A 79 16.45 18.89 5.53
CA GLY A 79 17.51 19.25 4.60
C GLY A 79 17.94 18.10 3.69
N GLU A 80 19.02 18.32 2.93
CA GLU A 80 19.50 17.39 1.90
C GLU A 80 19.95 16.04 2.47
N ALA A 81 20.52 16.01 3.67
CA ALA A 81 20.95 14.78 4.34
C ALA A 81 19.77 13.95 4.90
N GLY A 82 18.55 14.48 4.92
CA GLY A 82 17.39 13.86 5.56
C GLY A 82 17.39 13.98 7.08
N ALA A 83 16.44 13.29 7.72
CA ALA A 83 16.26 13.33 9.17
C ALA A 83 17.49 12.78 9.92
N THR A 84 17.84 13.39 11.06
CA THR A 84 18.98 12.94 11.88
C THR A 84 18.75 11.51 12.36
N VAL A 85 19.73 10.63 12.14
CA VAL A 85 19.69 9.23 12.58
C VAL A 85 20.43 9.05 13.91
N THR A 86 19.81 8.34 14.85
CA THR A 86 20.45 7.84 16.08
C THR A 86 20.35 6.31 16.11
N ILE A 87 21.47 5.62 16.35
CA ILE A 87 21.48 4.17 16.57
C ILE A 87 21.43 3.87 18.07
N ASP A 88 20.40 3.17 18.49
CA ASP A 88 20.17 2.83 19.90
C ASP A 88 20.72 1.43 20.24
N ARG A 89 20.66 0.50 19.29
CA ARG A 89 21.09 -0.88 19.48
C ARG A 89 21.70 -1.47 18.20
N VAL A 90 22.77 -2.23 18.38
CA VAL A 90 23.39 -3.07 17.35
C VAL A 90 23.49 -4.49 17.89
N GLU A 91 22.95 -5.45 17.16
CA GLU A 91 23.12 -6.88 17.41
C GLU A 91 23.93 -7.49 16.27
N GLU A 92 24.92 -8.31 16.60
CA GLU A 92 25.84 -8.91 15.64
C GLU A 92 25.73 -10.44 15.68
N TYR A 93 25.64 -11.04 14.49
CA TYR A 93 25.39 -12.46 14.29
C TYR A 93 26.51 -13.12 13.49
N LEU A 94 26.89 -14.33 13.92
CA LEU A 94 27.75 -15.22 13.14
C LEU A 94 26.93 -15.94 12.05
N PRO A 95 27.54 -16.28 10.90
CA PRO A 95 26.84 -17.04 9.86
C PRO A 95 26.56 -18.49 10.29
N GLU A 96 27.43 -19.05 11.13
CA GLU A 96 27.34 -20.42 11.65
C GLU A 96 27.81 -20.44 13.12
N ASP A 97 27.39 -21.47 13.87
CA ASP A 97 27.85 -21.69 15.25
C ASP A 97 29.32 -22.13 15.26
N ASP A 98 30.18 -21.32 15.86
CA ASP A 98 31.61 -21.61 16.03
C ASP A 98 31.95 -22.10 17.45
N GLY A 99 30.94 -22.34 18.29
CA GLY A 99 31.08 -22.76 19.69
C GLY A 99 31.40 -21.62 20.66
N SER A 100 31.43 -20.36 20.21
CA SER A 100 31.62 -19.18 21.09
C SER A 100 30.38 -18.84 21.91
N GLY A 101 29.20 -19.33 21.52
CA GLY A 101 27.91 -18.95 22.09
C GLY A 101 27.39 -17.59 21.60
N ALA A 102 28.03 -16.98 20.60
CA ALA A 102 27.48 -15.82 19.90
C ALA A 102 26.18 -16.19 19.15
N PRO A 103 25.24 -15.25 18.98
CA PRO A 103 24.02 -15.53 18.24
C PRO A 103 24.34 -15.79 16.76
N VAL A 104 23.58 -16.72 16.15
CA VAL A 104 23.80 -17.17 14.77
C VAL A 104 22.60 -16.78 13.91
N HIS A 105 22.88 -16.26 12.71
CA HIS A 105 21.88 -16.05 11.68
C HIS A 105 22.54 -16.23 10.30
N PRO A 106 22.09 -17.18 9.47
CA PRO A 106 22.80 -17.56 8.25
C PRO A 106 22.87 -16.44 7.20
N PHE A 107 21.89 -15.54 7.21
CA PHE A 107 21.77 -14.46 6.21
C PHE A 107 22.03 -13.05 6.75
N THR A 108 21.95 -12.84 8.07
CA THR A 108 21.98 -11.51 8.69
C THR A 108 23.25 -11.38 9.50
N TRP A 109 24.05 -10.35 9.23
CA TRP A 109 25.22 -10.01 10.03
C TRP A 109 24.84 -9.06 11.17
N LEU A 110 24.13 -7.97 10.86
CA LEU A 110 23.76 -6.98 11.87
C LEU A 110 22.24 -6.77 11.88
N ARG A 111 21.68 -6.63 13.07
CA ARG A 111 20.38 -5.98 13.26
C ARG A 111 20.59 -4.69 14.02
N LEU A 112 20.06 -3.60 13.48
CA LEU A 112 20.13 -2.29 14.12
C LEU A 112 18.72 -1.83 14.44
N HIS A 113 18.57 -1.17 15.59
CA HIS A 113 17.38 -0.43 15.98
C HIS A 113 17.83 1.00 16.33
N GLY A 114 17.09 1.97 15.82
CA GLY A 114 17.40 3.38 16.00
C GLY A 114 16.18 4.25 15.81
N THR A 115 16.41 5.57 15.78
CA THR A 115 15.37 6.57 15.57
C THR A 115 15.80 7.60 14.52
N ILE A 116 14.81 8.13 13.80
CA ILE A 116 14.96 9.37 13.04
C ILE A 116 14.24 10.52 13.76
N HIS A 117 14.86 11.70 13.78
CA HIS A 117 14.23 12.90 14.33
C HIS A 117 13.36 13.59 13.26
N ALA A 118 12.04 13.38 13.35
CA ALA A 118 11.08 13.80 12.33
C ALA A 118 10.19 14.97 12.79
N PRO A 119 9.84 15.91 11.89
CA PRO A 119 8.84 16.93 12.20
C PRO A 119 7.48 16.29 12.39
N HIS A 120 6.76 16.77 13.39
CA HIS A 120 5.48 16.19 13.80
C HIS A 120 4.34 17.13 13.38
N PHE A 121 3.32 16.62 12.70
CA PHE A 121 2.19 17.40 12.18
C PHE A 121 0.85 17.05 12.81
N MET A 122 0.85 16.17 13.83
CA MET A 122 -0.37 15.78 14.52
C MET A 122 -0.60 16.59 15.79
N LYS A 123 -1.87 16.72 16.18
CA LYS A 123 -2.28 17.15 17.52
C LYS A 123 -3.10 16.04 18.16
N GLU A 124 -3.00 15.97 19.48
CA GLU A 124 -3.80 15.04 20.26
C GLU A 124 -5.29 15.43 20.18
N SER A 125 -6.15 14.46 19.88
CA SER A 125 -7.60 14.60 19.91
C SER A 125 -8.11 14.51 21.35
N PRO A 126 -9.24 15.14 21.70
CA PRO A 126 -9.89 14.90 22.99
C PRO A 126 -10.09 13.40 23.27
N GLU A 127 -9.90 13.01 24.52
CA GLU A 127 -10.08 11.63 25.00
C GLU A 127 -11.52 11.15 24.75
N VAL A 128 -11.65 9.95 24.17
CA VAL A 128 -12.93 9.26 24.00
C VAL A 128 -12.77 7.83 24.48
N LEU A 129 -13.69 7.38 25.35
CA LEU A 129 -13.65 6.03 25.96
C LEU A 129 -12.30 5.70 26.64
N SER A 130 -11.65 6.71 27.26
CA SER A 130 -10.33 6.57 27.88
C SER A 130 -9.20 6.18 26.94
N VAL A 131 -9.38 6.48 25.66
CA VAL A 131 -8.39 6.34 24.59
C VAL A 131 -8.07 7.73 24.03
N HIS A 132 -6.79 7.92 23.73
CA HIS A 132 -6.28 9.11 23.04
C HIS A 132 -6.07 8.76 21.57
N GLY A 133 -6.35 9.74 20.70
CA GLY A 133 -6.08 9.63 19.28
C GLY A 133 -5.40 10.89 18.75
N TRP A 134 -5.07 10.88 17.48
CA TRP A 134 -4.31 11.96 16.86
C TRP A 134 -4.95 12.37 15.55
N VAL A 135 -5.10 13.66 15.34
CA VAL A 135 -5.61 14.26 14.12
C VAL A 135 -4.61 15.27 13.59
N PHE A 136 -4.81 15.78 12.39
CA PHE A 136 -3.96 16.85 11.88
C PHE A 136 -3.95 18.05 12.84
N ASN A 137 -2.77 18.61 13.06
CA ASN A 137 -2.65 19.92 13.66
C ASN A 137 -3.01 20.98 12.62
N ASP A 138 -4.31 21.21 12.41
CA ASP A 138 -4.81 22.14 11.40
C ASP A 138 -4.13 23.52 11.47
N GLY A 139 -3.59 23.96 10.33
CA GLY A 139 -3.07 25.32 10.18
C GLY A 139 -4.18 26.33 9.89
N GLU A 140 -3.78 27.59 9.68
CA GLU A 140 -4.71 28.68 9.33
C GLU A 140 -5.29 28.55 7.92
N GLN A 141 -4.63 27.80 7.03
CA GLN A 141 -5.05 27.58 5.65
C GLN A 141 -5.63 26.17 5.46
N PRO A 142 -6.68 26.02 4.64
CA PRO A 142 -7.21 24.70 4.30
C PRO A 142 -6.13 23.78 3.73
N PHE A 143 -6.16 22.50 4.12
CA PHE A 143 -5.25 21.47 3.62
C PHE A 143 -3.76 21.74 3.89
N ARG A 144 -3.43 22.58 4.88
CA ARG A 144 -2.07 22.90 5.29
C ARG A 144 -1.88 22.63 6.79
N PRO A 145 -1.70 21.36 7.21
CA PRO A 145 -1.38 21.04 8.60
C PRO A 145 -0.12 21.78 9.07
N ALA A 146 -0.18 22.42 10.23
CA ALA A 146 0.94 23.12 10.83
C ALA A 146 1.82 22.15 11.63
N GLN A 147 3.14 22.34 11.55
CA GLN A 147 4.06 21.56 12.37
C GLN A 147 3.83 21.82 13.87
N ASN A 148 3.68 20.74 14.64
CA ASN A 148 3.51 20.69 16.08
C ASN A 148 4.75 20.04 16.73
N GLY A 149 5.91 20.70 16.59
CA GLY A 149 7.17 20.24 17.16
C GLY A 149 7.84 19.11 16.35
N TRP A 150 8.51 18.23 17.08
CA TRP A 150 9.32 17.14 16.55
C TRP A 150 9.06 15.87 17.37
N ARG A 151 9.26 14.71 16.76
CA ARG A 151 9.22 13.40 17.44
C ARG A 151 10.31 12.49 16.89
N ASP A 152 10.70 11.53 17.71
CA ASP A 152 11.60 10.45 17.29
C ASP A 152 10.73 9.28 16.78
N ALA A 153 10.96 8.87 15.54
CA ALA A 153 10.30 7.72 14.92
C ALA A 153 11.27 6.55 14.86
N GLY A 154 10.89 5.40 15.42
CA GLY A 154 11.71 4.19 15.47
C GLY A 154 11.89 3.56 14.08
N PHE A 155 13.06 2.98 13.84
CA PHE A 155 13.33 2.18 12.66
C PHE A 155 14.21 0.98 12.99
N TRP A 156 14.08 -0.05 12.17
CA TRP A 156 14.86 -1.28 12.25
C TRP A 156 15.50 -1.56 10.90
N LEU A 157 16.69 -2.16 10.90
CA LEU A 157 17.34 -2.59 9.66
C LEU A 157 18.16 -3.85 9.85
N ILE A 158 18.33 -4.58 8.75
CA ILE A 158 19.20 -5.75 8.65
C ILE A 158 20.34 -5.48 7.68
N VAL A 159 21.57 -5.75 8.11
CA VAL A 159 22.74 -5.81 7.22
C VAL A 159 23.07 -7.28 6.99
N PRO A 160 23.06 -7.77 5.74
CA PRO A 160 23.25 -9.19 5.48
C PRO A 160 24.71 -9.65 5.62
N GLN A 161 24.94 -10.97 5.71
CA GLN A 161 26.28 -11.56 5.79
C GLN A 161 27.13 -11.23 4.56
N SER A 162 26.53 -11.15 3.37
CA SER A 162 27.19 -10.75 2.12
C SER A 162 27.87 -9.38 2.17
N ALA A 163 27.45 -8.47 3.06
CA ALA A 163 28.07 -7.16 3.23
C ALA A 163 29.52 -7.25 3.77
N ARG A 164 29.89 -8.36 4.42
CA ARG A 164 31.27 -8.61 4.90
C ARG A 164 32.29 -8.65 3.76
N ASP A 165 31.84 -8.99 2.56
CA ASP A 165 32.69 -9.06 1.37
C ASP A 165 33.05 -7.68 0.81
N GLY A 166 32.51 -6.59 1.38
CA GLY A 166 32.74 -5.22 0.93
C GLY A 166 32.03 -4.86 -0.38
N ARG A 167 31.03 -5.66 -0.79
CA ARG A 167 30.20 -5.37 -1.96
C ARG A 167 29.28 -4.17 -1.67
N PRO A 168 29.08 -3.24 -2.64
CA PRO A 168 28.11 -2.16 -2.49
C PRO A 168 26.69 -2.70 -2.34
N MET A 169 26.02 -2.28 -1.28
CA MET A 169 24.69 -2.74 -0.89
C MET A 169 23.63 -1.73 -1.32
N GLY A 170 22.62 -2.20 -2.06
CA GLY A 170 21.41 -1.40 -2.31
C GLY A 170 20.51 -1.34 -1.07
N LEU A 171 19.53 -0.45 -1.09
CA LEU A 171 18.64 -0.16 0.03
C LEU A 171 17.18 -0.50 -0.34
N VAL A 172 16.46 -1.15 0.58
CA VAL A 172 15.03 -1.44 0.42
C VAL A 172 14.27 -0.97 1.65
N ASN A 173 13.40 0.02 1.46
CA ASN A 173 12.42 0.40 2.48
C ASN A 173 11.28 -0.63 2.48
N TYR A 174 11.07 -1.29 3.61
CA TYR A 174 10.09 -2.35 3.80
C TYR A 174 8.83 -1.82 4.47
N GLY A 175 7.67 -2.01 3.84
CA GLY A 175 6.36 -1.69 4.42
C GLY A 175 5.74 -2.90 5.12
N HIS A 176 5.45 -2.76 6.42
CA HIS A 176 4.87 -3.81 7.26
C HIS A 176 3.39 -4.13 6.95
N GLY A 177 2.92 -5.27 7.45
CA GLY A 177 1.55 -5.78 7.31
C GLY A 177 0.51 -5.08 8.19
N LEU A 178 -0.75 -5.54 8.12
CA LEU A 178 -1.88 -4.92 8.80
C LEU A 178 -1.67 -4.85 10.32
N PHE A 179 -1.66 -3.65 10.89
CA PHE A 179 -1.38 -3.40 12.32
C PHE A 179 -0.06 -4.02 12.82
N GLY A 180 0.89 -4.21 11.91
CA GLY A 180 2.25 -4.59 12.23
C GLY A 180 3.09 -3.40 12.69
N ASN A 181 4.41 -3.61 12.68
CA ASN A 181 5.38 -2.59 13.04
C ASN A 181 6.66 -2.78 12.20
N GLY A 182 7.60 -1.85 12.33
CA GLY A 182 8.85 -1.88 11.58
C GLY A 182 9.76 -3.09 11.91
N GLU A 183 9.57 -3.78 13.04
CA GLU A 183 10.32 -5.01 13.37
C GLU A 183 10.04 -6.16 12.41
N GLU A 184 8.94 -6.14 11.65
CA GLU A 184 8.68 -7.14 10.62
C GLU A 184 9.83 -7.25 9.61
N VAL A 185 10.62 -6.19 9.40
CA VAL A 185 11.83 -6.23 8.56
C VAL A 185 12.89 -7.20 9.10
N LEU A 186 12.93 -7.43 10.42
CA LEU A 186 13.82 -8.35 11.11
C LEU A 186 13.29 -9.79 11.14
N GLU A 187 12.01 -9.97 10.82
CA GLU A 187 11.33 -11.27 10.74
C GLU A 187 11.39 -12.07 12.08
N PRO A 188 11.13 -11.44 13.25
CA PRO A 188 11.27 -12.11 14.53
C PRO A 188 10.24 -13.24 14.67
N GLY A 189 10.69 -14.44 15.04
CA GLY A 189 9.80 -15.57 15.38
C GLY A 189 9.20 -16.34 14.20
N TRP A 190 9.65 -16.09 12.97
CA TRP A 190 9.12 -16.74 11.76
C TRP A 190 9.77 -18.08 11.39
N THR A 191 10.70 -18.62 12.18
CA THR A 191 11.31 -19.94 11.95
C THR A 191 10.33 -21.08 12.26
N ARG A 192 9.36 -21.32 11.38
CA ARG A 192 8.45 -22.46 11.43
C ARG A 192 8.60 -23.28 10.14
N PRO A 193 8.35 -24.60 10.16
CA PRO A 193 8.30 -25.39 8.93
C PRO A 193 7.29 -24.76 7.96
N CYS A 194 7.69 -24.53 6.70
CA CYS A 194 6.72 -24.11 5.69
C CYS A 194 5.67 -25.20 5.52
N GLY A 195 4.45 -24.95 6.00
CA GLY A 195 3.35 -25.89 5.83
C GLY A 195 3.01 -26.17 4.37
N ARG A 196 3.39 -25.23 3.47
CA ARG A 196 3.03 -25.25 2.05
C ARG A 196 4.20 -25.47 1.08
N PHE A 197 5.46 -25.28 1.49
CA PHE A 197 6.64 -25.47 0.61
C PHE A 197 7.75 -26.28 1.31
N PRO A 198 7.49 -27.53 1.76
CA PRO A 198 8.56 -28.38 2.28
C PRO A 198 9.58 -28.70 1.17
N PRO A 199 10.90 -28.77 1.47
CA PRO A 199 11.51 -28.77 2.80
C PRO A 199 11.97 -27.38 3.30
N ARG A 200 11.52 -26.27 2.70
CA ARG A 200 11.97 -24.93 3.11
C ARG A 200 11.57 -24.62 4.56
N GLU A 201 12.52 -24.09 5.33
CA GLU A 201 12.21 -23.39 6.57
C GLU A 201 11.57 -22.06 6.19
N CYS A 202 10.35 -21.80 6.67
CA CYS A 202 9.73 -20.50 6.48
C CYS A 202 10.40 -19.51 7.43
N GLY A 203 10.50 -18.25 6.99
CA GLY A 203 11.25 -17.20 7.68
C GLY A 203 12.49 -16.73 6.92
N TRP A 204 13.05 -15.61 7.35
CA TRP A 204 14.28 -15.03 6.82
C TRP A 204 14.23 -14.65 5.33
N TRP A 205 13.06 -14.41 4.73
CA TRP A 205 12.92 -13.99 3.34
C TRP A 205 13.61 -12.64 3.09
N ASN A 206 13.38 -11.61 3.90
CA ASN A 206 14.04 -10.31 3.72
C ASN A 206 15.55 -10.46 3.93
N SER A 207 15.94 -11.23 4.95
CA SER A 207 17.35 -11.53 5.24
C SER A 207 18.04 -12.28 4.10
N ARG A 208 17.39 -13.31 3.54
CA ARG A 208 17.89 -14.13 2.44
C ARG A 208 17.97 -13.32 1.15
N ILE A 209 16.90 -12.61 0.77
CA ILE A 209 16.90 -11.72 -0.39
C ILE A 209 18.00 -10.68 -0.24
N GLY A 210 18.15 -10.09 0.95
CA GLY A 210 19.23 -9.15 1.27
C GLY A 210 20.61 -9.75 1.04
N ASN A 211 20.83 -10.96 1.55
CA ASN A 211 22.11 -11.67 1.43
C ASN A 211 22.43 -12.08 -0.01
N ASP A 212 21.47 -12.67 -0.70
CA ASP A 212 21.67 -13.27 -2.02
C ASP A 212 21.73 -12.20 -3.13
N HIS A 213 21.18 -11.01 -2.85
CA HIS A 213 21.09 -9.92 -3.83
C HIS A 213 21.76 -8.62 -3.40
N ASP A 214 22.60 -8.61 -2.36
CA ASP A 214 23.33 -7.40 -1.92
C ASP A 214 22.40 -6.22 -1.60
N LEU A 215 21.40 -6.47 -0.76
CA LEU A 215 20.43 -5.46 -0.30
C LEU A 215 20.39 -5.37 1.24
N ILE A 216 20.29 -4.15 1.75
CA ILE A 216 19.97 -3.83 3.14
C ILE A 216 18.49 -3.47 3.20
N PHE A 217 17.73 -4.23 3.99
CA PHE A 217 16.32 -3.93 4.26
C PHE A 217 16.21 -3.11 5.54
N PHE A 218 15.36 -2.09 5.51
CA PHE A 218 15.03 -1.27 6.67
C PHE A 218 13.53 -0.95 6.68
N GLY A 219 12.96 -0.70 7.85
CA GLY A 219 11.55 -0.38 8.01
C GLY A 219 11.30 0.46 9.26
N ALA A 220 10.14 1.09 9.32
CA ALA A 220 9.62 1.82 10.46
C ALA A 220 8.13 1.50 10.62
N ASP A 221 7.50 2.07 11.64
CA ASP A 221 6.06 1.98 11.80
C ASP A 221 5.36 2.92 10.82
N LEU A 222 4.37 2.41 10.07
CA LEU A 222 3.39 3.23 9.38
C LEU A 222 2.35 3.68 10.43
N VAL A 223 2.71 4.70 11.22
CA VAL A 223 1.80 5.25 12.21
C VAL A 223 0.49 5.71 11.54
N GLY A 224 -0.62 5.50 12.22
CA GLY A 224 -1.97 5.52 11.70
C GLY A 224 -2.55 4.13 11.47
N MET A 225 -1.73 3.12 11.19
CA MET A 225 -2.13 1.71 11.13
C MET A 225 -1.00 0.76 11.58
N SER A 226 -0.25 1.13 12.63
CA SER A 226 0.72 0.24 13.28
C SER A 226 0.12 -0.50 14.48
N GLU A 227 0.90 -1.40 15.08
CA GLU A 227 0.54 -2.11 16.32
C GLU A 227 0.19 -1.14 17.45
N GLU A 228 0.95 -0.04 17.59
CA GLU A 228 0.68 1.02 18.57
C GLU A 228 -0.73 1.60 18.40
N ASP A 229 -1.15 1.86 17.16
CA ASP A 229 -2.46 2.45 16.87
C ASP A 229 -3.60 1.47 17.13
N PHE A 230 -3.37 0.19 16.82
CA PHE A 230 -4.34 -0.85 17.09
C PHE A 230 -4.56 -1.03 18.60
N ASP A 231 -3.47 -1.16 19.35
CA ASP A 231 -3.50 -1.32 20.80
C ASP A 231 -4.10 -0.10 21.50
N ALA A 232 -3.81 1.10 20.99
CA ALA A 232 -4.38 2.32 21.50
C ALA A 232 -5.89 2.41 21.21
N ALA A 233 -6.30 2.26 19.94
CA ALA A 233 -7.61 2.74 19.50
C ALA A 233 -8.35 1.86 18.47
N GLY A 234 -7.76 0.77 17.98
CA GLY A 234 -8.27 0.02 16.83
C GLY A 234 -9.72 -0.46 16.98
N LEU A 235 -10.07 -1.04 18.13
CA LEU A 235 -11.44 -1.48 18.41
C LEU A 235 -12.39 -0.32 18.77
N THR A 236 -11.87 0.74 19.39
CA THR A 236 -12.64 1.94 19.76
C THR A 236 -13.18 2.65 18.53
N ILE A 237 -12.38 2.73 17.46
CA ILE A 237 -12.77 3.40 16.21
C ILE A 237 -13.95 2.69 15.51
N VAL A 238 -14.07 1.36 15.61
CA VAL A 238 -15.23 0.65 15.05
C VAL A 238 -16.44 0.63 15.98
N GLN A 239 -16.28 1.05 17.23
CA GLN A 239 -17.39 1.36 18.14
C GLN A 239 -17.95 2.75 17.92
N ASP A 240 -17.10 3.72 17.56
CA ASP A 240 -17.52 5.06 17.14
C ASP A 240 -16.75 5.48 15.89
N VAL A 241 -17.38 5.23 14.73
CA VAL A 241 -16.78 5.51 13.42
C VAL A 241 -16.54 7.00 13.15
N SER A 242 -17.05 7.91 13.99
CA SER A 242 -16.68 9.32 13.90
C SER A 242 -15.23 9.59 14.29
N LEU A 243 -14.58 8.65 14.98
CA LEU A 243 -13.16 8.69 15.37
C LEU A 243 -12.21 8.26 14.25
N PHE A 244 -12.73 7.88 13.08
CA PHE A 244 -11.91 7.41 11.97
C PHE A 244 -10.80 8.37 11.49
N PRO A 245 -10.92 9.72 11.63
CA PRO A 245 -9.79 10.62 11.41
C PRO A 245 -8.53 10.27 12.21
N TRP A 246 -8.64 9.56 13.34
CA TRP A 246 -7.49 9.09 14.13
C TRP A 246 -6.55 8.15 13.35
N ILE A 247 -7.10 7.43 12.36
CA ILE A 247 -6.34 6.62 11.40
C ILE A 247 -6.02 7.46 10.17
N GLY A 248 -7.05 8.07 9.56
CA GLY A 248 -6.92 8.77 8.28
C GLY A 248 -5.86 9.88 8.29
N ASP A 249 -5.89 10.76 9.29
CA ASP A 249 -4.92 11.86 9.41
C ASP A 249 -3.55 11.32 9.80
N ARG A 250 -3.49 10.41 10.76
CA ARG A 250 -2.23 9.88 11.31
C ARG A 250 -1.43 9.09 10.29
N LEU A 251 -2.09 8.40 9.35
CA LEU A 251 -1.43 7.74 8.21
C LEU A 251 -0.55 8.68 7.38
N HIS A 252 -0.91 9.97 7.29
CA HIS A 252 -0.08 10.95 6.60
C HIS A 252 1.24 11.20 7.33
N GLN A 253 1.22 11.21 8.66
CA GLN A 253 2.45 11.29 9.47
C GLN A 253 3.33 10.05 9.25
N GLY A 254 2.74 8.85 9.17
CA GLY A 254 3.48 7.62 8.87
C GLY A 254 4.12 7.62 7.48
N LEU A 255 3.38 8.06 6.45
CA LEU A 255 3.93 8.20 5.11
C LEU A 255 5.07 9.24 5.07
N LEU A 256 4.94 10.36 5.78
CA LEU A 256 6.03 11.32 5.92
C LEU A 256 7.28 10.69 6.55
N GLU A 257 7.11 9.94 7.64
CA GLU A 257 8.21 9.27 8.34
C GLU A 257 8.92 8.24 7.45
N TYR A 258 8.18 7.49 6.64
CA TYR A 258 8.76 6.59 5.62
C TYR A 258 9.61 7.33 4.59
N LEU A 259 9.13 8.48 4.10
CA LEU A 259 9.84 9.30 3.12
C LEU A 259 11.15 9.88 3.71
N LEU A 260 11.07 10.38 4.94
CA LEU A 260 12.23 10.92 5.65
C LEU A 260 13.25 9.84 6.01
N LEU A 261 12.79 8.65 6.43
CA LEU A 261 13.64 7.50 6.70
C LEU A 261 14.39 7.06 5.45
N ALA A 262 13.70 6.97 4.32
CA ALA A 262 14.31 6.55 3.06
C ALA A 262 15.45 7.49 2.64
N ARG A 263 15.26 8.81 2.74
CA ARG A 263 16.33 9.79 2.50
C ARG A 263 17.45 9.67 3.53
N ALA A 264 17.13 9.56 4.81
CA ALA A 264 18.13 9.45 5.87
C ALA A 264 19.02 8.20 5.68
N MET A 265 18.43 7.05 5.36
CA MET A 265 19.18 5.82 5.08
C MET A 265 20.05 5.97 3.83
N ARG A 266 19.52 6.54 2.75
CA ARG A 266 20.25 6.79 1.51
C ARG A 266 21.48 7.67 1.72
N GLU A 267 21.32 8.76 2.47
CA GLU A 267 22.36 9.78 2.58
C GLU A 267 23.33 9.55 3.75
N GLN A 268 22.88 8.91 4.85
CA GLN A 268 23.66 8.83 6.09
C GLN A 268 24.18 7.43 6.41
N LEU A 269 23.49 6.34 6.04
CA LEU A 269 23.76 4.99 6.57
C LEU A 269 25.23 4.56 6.44
N GLY A 270 25.81 4.74 5.24
CA GLY A 270 27.21 4.36 4.97
C GLY A 270 28.25 5.13 5.79
N SER A 271 27.89 6.28 6.37
CA SER A 271 28.76 7.12 7.18
C SER A 271 28.60 6.93 8.70
N LEU A 272 27.55 6.23 9.13
CA LEU A 272 27.31 5.96 10.55
C LEU A 272 28.48 5.13 11.13
N PRO A 273 29.00 5.44 12.33
CA PRO A 273 30.13 4.74 12.92
C PRO A 273 29.94 3.22 13.00
N GLU A 274 28.72 2.76 13.28
CA GLU A 274 28.33 1.36 13.41
C GLU A 274 28.48 0.59 12.09
N ILE A 275 28.34 1.29 10.96
CA ILE A 275 28.42 0.76 9.59
C ILE A 275 29.82 0.97 9.00
N ALA A 276 30.32 2.20 9.05
CA ALA A 276 31.60 2.59 8.47
C ALA A 276 32.80 1.87 9.11
N SER A 277 32.79 1.69 10.45
CA SER A 277 33.87 0.98 11.16
C SER A 277 33.97 -0.50 10.78
N ARG A 278 32.88 -1.06 10.23
CA ARG A 278 32.77 -2.44 9.75
C ARG A 278 33.08 -2.59 8.26
N GLY A 279 33.34 -1.49 7.55
CA GLY A 279 33.67 -1.51 6.12
C GLY A 279 32.49 -1.79 5.19
N VAL A 280 31.25 -1.78 5.70
CA VAL A 280 30.03 -1.97 4.89
C VAL A 280 29.94 -0.85 3.86
N GLN A 281 29.80 -1.21 2.58
CA GLN A 281 29.64 -0.27 1.48
C GLN A 281 28.15 -0.12 1.16
N VAL A 282 27.62 1.10 1.23
CA VAL A 282 26.23 1.41 0.84
C VAL A 282 26.25 2.10 -0.52
N ASP A 283 25.38 1.66 -1.43
CA ASP A 283 25.16 2.30 -2.73
C ASP A 283 23.92 3.22 -2.67
N PRO A 284 24.11 4.55 -2.51
CA PRO A 284 22.99 5.48 -2.39
C PRO A 284 22.23 5.71 -3.70
N SER A 285 22.71 5.15 -4.83
CA SER A 285 21.98 5.19 -6.10
C SER A 285 20.92 4.09 -6.21
N GLN A 286 20.96 3.09 -5.32
CA GLN A 286 20.01 1.99 -5.27
C GLN A 286 19.14 2.12 -4.02
N LEU A 287 17.99 2.78 -4.17
CA LEU A 287 16.96 2.85 -3.15
C LEU A 287 15.62 2.40 -3.76
N TYR A 288 15.04 1.37 -3.15
CA TYR A 288 13.80 0.72 -3.60
C TYR A 288 12.78 0.64 -2.47
N TYR A 289 11.55 0.29 -2.82
CA TYR A 289 10.50 -0.02 -1.86
C TYR A 289 9.96 -1.43 -2.09
N SER A 290 9.73 -2.16 -1.01
CA SER A 290 8.96 -3.42 -1.03
C SER A 290 7.94 -3.39 0.10
N GLY A 291 6.65 -3.42 -0.24
CA GLY A 291 5.58 -3.48 0.74
C GLY A 291 4.72 -4.71 0.50
N ILE A 292 4.36 -5.42 1.56
CA ILE A 292 3.48 -6.59 1.48
C ILE A 292 2.20 -6.30 2.27
N SER A 293 1.04 -6.71 1.75
CA SER A 293 -0.26 -6.52 2.41
C SER A 293 -0.57 -5.03 2.62
N GLN A 294 -0.66 -4.54 3.86
CA GLN A 294 -0.80 -3.12 4.18
C GLN A 294 0.32 -2.28 3.53
N GLY A 295 1.58 -2.71 3.60
CA GLY A 295 2.67 -2.08 2.85
C GLY A 295 2.41 -2.05 1.34
N GLY A 296 1.74 -3.07 0.80
CA GLY A 296 1.28 -3.09 -0.58
C GLY A 296 0.13 -2.11 -0.85
N ILE A 297 -0.80 -1.90 0.10
CA ILE A 297 -1.98 -1.02 0.00
C ILE A 297 -1.63 0.47 0.10
N PHE A 298 -0.55 0.82 0.80
CA PHE A 298 -0.05 2.19 0.91
C PHE A 298 1.21 2.45 0.05
N GLY A 299 1.76 1.41 -0.58
CA GLY A 299 3.04 1.48 -1.28
C GLY A 299 3.02 2.31 -2.56
N ALA A 300 1.89 2.37 -3.29
CA ALA A 300 1.80 3.27 -4.46
C ALA A 300 1.73 4.74 -4.01
N ALA A 301 1.11 5.04 -2.86
CA ALA A 301 1.14 6.37 -2.29
C ALA A 301 2.54 6.77 -1.85
N TYR A 302 3.25 5.91 -1.12
CA TYR A 302 4.67 6.11 -0.81
C TYR A 302 5.49 6.38 -2.08
N LEU A 303 5.35 5.55 -3.11
CA LEU A 303 6.11 5.69 -4.36
C LEU A 303 5.78 7.00 -5.09
N ALA A 304 4.50 7.34 -5.22
CA ALA A 304 4.07 8.57 -5.89
C ALA A 304 4.57 9.82 -5.18
N LEU A 305 4.68 9.79 -3.85
CA LEU A 305 5.17 10.89 -3.03
C LEU A 305 6.69 10.99 -2.99
N SER A 306 7.40 9.86 -3.12
CA SER A 306 8.84 9.78 -2.97
C SER A 306 9.58 10.66 -3.96
N THR A 307 10.69 11.24 -3.52
CA THR A 307 11.64 11.97 -4.37
C THR A 307 12.96 11.21 -4.52
N ASP A 308 13.10 10.09 -3.81
CA ASP A 308 14.34 9.34 -3.65
C ASP A 308 14.22 7.89 -4.15
N THR A 309 12.98 7.39 -4.27
CA THR A 309 12.65 6.03 -4.69
C THR A 309 11.85 6.09 -5.98
N THR A 310 12.34 5.46 -7.06
CA THR A 310 11.65 5.46 -8.36
C THR A 310 11.09 4.10 -8.76
N ARG A 311 11.34 3.04 -7.97
CA ARG A 311 10.89 1.67 -8.24
C ARG A 311 10.39 1.00 -6.96
N ALA A 312 9.20 0.41 -7.04
CA ALA A 312 8.57 -0.31 -5.93
C ALA A 312 8.04 -1.69 -6.34
N HIS A 313 8.05 -2.60 -5.38
CA HIS A 313 7.33 -3.86 -5.43
C HIS A 313 6.19 -3.82 -4.41
N LEU A 314 4.99 -4.20 -4.86
CA LEU A 314 3.80 -4.31 -4.03
C LEU A 314 3.34 -5.78 -4.02
N GLY A 315 3.61 -6.48 -2.93
CA GLY A 315 3.22 -7.87 -2.72
C GLY A 315 1.81 -7.96 -2.14
N VAL A 316 0.96 -8.82 -2.72
CA VAL A 316 -0.46 -8.97 -2.36
C VAL A 316 -1.18 -7.63 -2.09
N PRO A 317 -1.07 -6.64 -3.00
CA PRO A 317 -1.58 -5.30 -2.76
C PRO A 317 -3.09 -5.23 -2.95
N GLY A 318 -3.68 -4.21 -2.34
CA GLY A 318 -5.09 -3.86 -2.52
C GLY A 318 -5.27 -2.37 -2.75
N GLN A 319 -6.51 -2.01 -3.07
CA GLN A 319 -6.97 -0.63 -3.11
C GLN A 319 -8.49 -0.59 -2.92
N ASN A 320 -9.04 0.56 -2.51
CA ASN A 320 -10.44 0.74 -2.15
C ASN A 320 -10.88 -0.23 -1.04
N TYR A 321 -10.52 0.05 0.22
CA TYR A 321 -10.96 -0.73 1.39
C TYR A 321 -12.47 -1.02 1.38
N SER A 322 -13.29 -0.04 1.03
CA SER A 322 -14.76 -0.22 0.89
C SER A 322 -15.15 -1.34 -0.08
N MET A 323 -14.32 -1.63 -1.09
CA MET A 323 -14.52 -2.75 -1.99
C MET A 323 -14.15 -4.09 -1.33
N PHE A 324 -13.05 -4.18 -0.59
CA PHE A 324 -12.50 -5.47 -0.19
C PHE A 324 -12.65 -5.84 1.29
N LEU A 325 -13.01 -4.93 2.19
CA LEU A 325 -13.17 -5.25 3.61
C LEU A 325 -14.14 -6.41 3.84
N HIS A 326 -15.30 -6.43 3.18
CA HIS A 326 -16.25 -7.55 3.28
C HIS A 326 -15.75 -8.87 2.67
N ARG A 327 -14.68 -8.82 1.87
CA ARG A 327 -14.02 -9.98 1.25
C ARG A 327 -12.78 -10.42 2.01
N SER A 328 -12.46 -9.77 3.12
CA SER A 328 -11.25 -10.02 3.90
C SER A 328 -11.60 -10.76 5.19
N THR A 329 -10.92 -11.87 5.46
CA THR A 329 -10.98 -12.52 6.78
C THR A 329 -10.41 -11.60 7.88
N GLY A 330 -9.46 -10.74 7.54
CA GLY A 330 -8.84 -9.76 8.44
C GLY A 330 -9.81 -8.70 8.95
N PHE A 331 -10.88 -8.42 8.21
CA PHE A 331 -11.94 -7.50 8.66
C PHE A 331 -12.94 -8.17 9.63
N GLY A 332 -12.96 -9.49 9.72
CA GLY A 332 -13.95 -10.26 10.51
C GLY A 332 -14.13 -9.76 11.96
N PRO A 333 -13.05 -9.61 12.76
CA PRO A 333 -13.13 -9.11 14.13
C PRO A 333 -13.74 -7.70 14.23
N PHE A 334 -13.27 -6.77 13.39
CA PHE A 334 -13.78 -5.39 13.32
C PHE A 334 -15.24 -5.34 12.91
N PHE A 335 -15.62 -6.13 11.91
CA PHE A 335 -16.99 -6.21 11.43
C PHE A 335 -17.93 -6.78 12.49
N GLY A 336 -17.45 -7.69 13.34
CA GLY A 336 -18.19 -8.19 14.51
C GLY A 336 -18.59 -7.06 15.47
N VAL A 337 -17.65 -6.16 15.79
CA VAL A 337 -17.91 -4.99 16.63
C VAL A 337 -18.82 -3.99 15.92
N LEU A 338 -18.52 -3.65 14.67
CA LEU A 338 -19.32 -2.74 13.86
C LEU A 338 -20.79 -3.20 13.79
N LYS A 339 -21.04 -4.50 13.55
CA LYS A 339 -22.39 -5.08 13.52
C LYS A 339 -23.12 -4.98 14.85
N ALA A 340 -22.40 -5.10 15.97
CA ALA A 340 -22.99 -5.00 17.29
C ALA A 340 -23.47 -3.57 17.59
N VAL A 341 -22.73 -2.56 17.12
CA VAL A 341 -23.06 -1.14 17.36
C VAL A 341 -24.01 -0.56 16.31
N TYR A 342 -23.81 -0.92 15.04
CA TYR A 342 -24.58 -0.45 13.89
C TYR A 342 -25.32 -1.63 13.25
N PRO A 343 -26.49 -2.06 13.77
CA PRO A 343 -27.15 -3.30 13.33
C PRO A 343 -27.77 -3.22 11.93
N SER A 344 -28.03 -2.01 11.42
CA SER A 344 -28.55 -1.78 10.06
C SER A 344 -27.47 -2.08 9.02
N THR A 345 -27.74 -3.01 8.11
CA THR A 345 -26.81 -3.32 7.00
C THR A 345 -26.67 -2.17 6.01
N ALA A 346 -27.71 -1.34 5.87
CA ALA A 346 -27.64 -0.12 5.07
C ALA A 346 -26.68 0.89 5.70
N ASP A 347 -26.75 1.07 7.02
CA ASP A 347 -25.89 1.99 7.75
C ASP A 347 -24.43 1.50 7.68
N GLN A 348 -24.19 0.19 7.86
CA GLN A 348 -22.85 -0.40 7.70
C GLN A 348 -22.26 -0.09 6.32
N ALA A 349 -23.03 -0.28 5.24
CA ALA A 349 -22.57 -0.02 3.88
C ALA A 349 -22.29 1.48 3.64
N VAL A 350 -23.16 2.36 4.13
CA VAL A 350 -22.97 3.81 4.02
C VAL A 350 -21.74 4.25 4.83
N LEU A 351 -21.58 3.77 6.07
CA LEU A 351 -20.45 4.10 6.93
C LEU A 351 -19.12 3.68 6.31
N ILE A 352 -19.01 2.43 5.84
CA ILE A 352 -17.80 1.93 5.17
C ILE A 352 -17.47 2.76 3.92
N SER A 353 -18.49 3.19 3.17
CA SER A 353 -18.29 4.04 1.99
C SER A 353 -17.85 5.46 2.37
N LEU A 354 -18.34 6.00 3.48
CA LEU A 354 -17.97 7.34 3.95
C LEU A 354 -16.55 7.40 4.51
N ILE A 355 -16.14 6.40 5.30
CA ILE A 355 -14.78 6.37 5.86
C ILE A 355 -13.71 6.14 4.78
N GLN A 356 -14.06 5.51 3.64
CA GLN A 356 -13.16 5.40 2.49
C GLN A 356 -12.61 6.77 2.06
N LEU A 357 -13.43 7.82 2.13
CA LEU A 357 -13.00 9.18 1.76
C LEU A 357 -11.82 9.69 2.60
N LEU A 358 -11.64 9.17 3.82
CA LEU A 358 -10.52 9.51 4.70
C LEU A 358 -9.27 8.68 4.38
N TRP A 359 -9.44 7.43 3.91
CA TRP A 359 -8.33 6.62 3.39
C TRP A 359 -7.84 7.09 2.02
N ASP A 360 -8.73 7.66 1.21
CA ASP A 360 -8.40 8.14 -0.15
C ASP A 360 -7.26 9.19 -0.17
N GLY A 361 -6.98 9.84 0.97
CA GLY A 361 -5.85 10.74 1.15
C GLY A 361 -4.48 10.06 1.28
N THR A 362 -4.41 8.75 1.47
CA THR A 362 -3.16 8.00 1.67
C THR A 362 -3.10 6.65 0.95
N GLU A 363 -4.22 6.08 0.53
CA GLU A 363 -4.31 4.75 -0.07
C GLU A 363 -4.10 4.75 -1.60
N ASN A 364 -3.66 3.61 -2.16
CA ASN A 364 -3.27 3.46 -3.56
C ASN A 364 -4.24 4.04 -4.61
N ALA A 365 -5.55 3.91 -4.42
CA ALA A 365 -6.57 4.24 -5.43
C ALA A 365 -6.39 5.64 -6.05
N THR A 366 -6.00 6.63 -5.25
CA THR A 366 -5.87 8.03 -5.71
C THR A 366 -4.45 8.43 -6.09
N TYR A 367 -3.47 7.59 -5.76
CA TYR A 367 -2.04 7.84 -5.96
C TYR A 367 -1.46 7.11 -7.16
N LEU A 368 -2.06 6.00 -7.62
CA LEU A 368 -1.55 5.23 -8.77
C LEU A 368 -1.34 6.08 -10.03
N ARG A 369 -2.23 7.05 -10.30
CA ARG A 369 -2.06 7.98 -11.43
C ARG A 369 -0.81 8.85 -11.32
N HIS A 370 -0.38 9.13 -10.09
CA HIS A 370 0.77 9.97 -9.77
C HIS A 370 2.09 9.19 -9.69
N VAL A 371 2.05 7.87 -9.91
CA VAL A 371 3.28 7.08 -10.06
C VAL A 371 3.91 7.34 -11.41
N GLU A 372 3.17 7.17 -12.50
CA GLU A 372 3.73 7.19 -13.87
C GLU A 372 3.05 8.22 -14.79
N ALA A 373 1.72 8.28 -14.79
CA ALA A 373 0.95 9.05 -15.78
C ALA A 373 0.96 10.57 -15.54
N GLU A 374 0.77 10.99 -14.29
CA GLU A 374 0.73 12.38 -13.87
C GLU A 374 1.55 12.59 -12.59
N PRO A 375 2.89 12.44 -12.62
CA PRO A 375 3.70 12.57 -11.41
C PRO A 375 3.47 13.90 -10.68
N PHE A 376 3.49 13.86 -9.34
CA PHE A 376 3.37 15.09 -8.56
C PHE A 376 4.50 16.08 -8.89
N PRO A 377 4.29 17.39 -8.69
CA PRO A 377 5.34 18.38 -8.90
C PRO A 377 6.64 18.01 -8.17
N GLY A 378 7.75 18.05 -8.91
CA GLY A 378 9.08 17.66 -8.42
C GLY A 378 9.48 16.22 -8.74
N ASN A 379 8.54 15.36 -9.13
CA ASN A 379 8.82 13.96 -9.44
C ASN A 379 8.89 13.70 -10.94
N SER A 380 9.77 12.77 -11.33
CA SER A 380 9.71 12.09 -12.63
C SER A 380 8.78 10.87 -12.55
N PRO A 381 8.36 10.29 -13.68
CA PRO A 381 7.67 9.00 -13.65
C PRO A 381 8.47 7.93 -12.90
N HIS A 382 7.77 7.21 -12.03
CA HIS A 382 8.24 6.04 -11.31
C HIS A 382 7.59 4.78 -11.88
N HIS A 383 8.04 3.61 -11.43
CA HIS A 383 7.48 2.34 -11.87
C HIS A 383 7.19 1.38 -10.72
N LEU A 384 6.10 0.61 -10.85
CA LEU A 384 5.71 -0.36 -9.83
C LEU A 384 5.45 -1.75 -10.40
N LEU A 385 5.92 -2.78 -9.70
CA LEU A 385 5.55 -4.17 -9.92
C LEU A 385 4.55 -4.59 -8.84
N ALA A 386 3.31 -4.90 -9.23
CA ALA A 386 2.29 -5.42 -8.32
C ALA A 386 2.10 -6.93 -8.52
N THR A 387 2.12 -7.69 -7.43
CA THR A 387 2.00 -9.15 -7.46
C THR A 387 0.86 -9.63 -6.55
N PRO A 388 -0.42 -9.46 -6.96
CA PRO A 388 -1.55 -10.04 -6.23
C PRO A 388 -1.52 -11.57 -6.31
N THR A 389 -2.09 -12.23 -5.30
CA THR A 389 -2.12 -13.69 -5.22
C THR A 389 -3.54 -14.23 -5.39
N ARG A 390 -3.72 -15.21 -6.28
CA ARG A 390 -5.01 -15.86 -6.52
C ARG A 390 -5.51 -16.53 -5.25
N GLY A 391 -6.75 -16.22 -4.87
CA GLY A 391 -7.41 -16.87 -3.73
C GLY A 391 -6.91 -16.38 -2.38
N ASP A 392 -6.29 -15.21 -2.30
CA ASP A 392 -5.90 -14.53 -1.06
C ASP A 392 -7.10 -14.25 -0.14
N TYR A 393 -6.98 -14.60 1.16
CA TYR A 393 -8.10 -14.50 2.11
C TYR A 393 -8.18 -13.11 2.75
N LEU A 394 -7.09 -12.34 2.70
CA LEU A 394 -6.95 -11.06 3.35
C LEU A 394 -7.14 -9.92 2.36
N VAL A 395 -6.51 -9.99 1.18
CA VAL A 395 -6.54 -8.95 0.15
C VAL A 395 -6.90 -9.56 -1.21
N PRO A 396 -8.17 -9.50 -1.63
CA PRO A 396 -8.62 -10.16 -2.84
C PRO A 396 -8.06 -9.44 -4.09
N PRO A 397 -7.55 -10.18 -5.10
CA PRO A 397 -6.97 -9.59 -6.32
C PRO A 397 -7.89 -8.62 -7.07
N ILE A 398 -9.21 -8.82 -6.97
CA ILE A 398 -10.21 -7.95 -7.61
C ILE A 398 -10.07 -6.48 -7.18
N SER A 399 -9.59 -6.22 -5.96
CA SER A 399 -9.35 -4.87 -5.47
C SER A 399 -8.30 -4.15 -6.32
N PHE A 400 -7.24 -4.83 -6.71
CA PHE A 400 -6.15 -4.25 -7.51
C PHE A 400 -6.36 -4.34 -9.02
N GLU A 401 -7.23 -5.25 -9.50
CA GLU A 401 -7.59 -5.33 -10.92
C GLU A 401 -8.15 -4.01 -11.47
N VAL A 402 -8.74 -3.14 -10.62
CA VAL A 402 -9.21 -1.81 -11.02
C VAL A 402 -8.09 -0.98 -11.66
N ALA A 403 -6.85 -1.08 -11.16
CA ALA A 403 -5.70 -0.41 -11.77
C ALA A 403 -5.50 -0.83 -13.22
N THR A 404 -5.63 -2.13 -13.50
CA THR A 404 -5.40 -2.69 -14.84
C THR A 404 -6.48 -2.32 -15.86
N ARG A 405 -7.69 -2.03 -15.37
CA ARG A 405 -8.86 -1.60 -16.17
C ARG A 405 -8.82 -0.14 -16.59
N THR A 406 -7.83 0.61 -16.13
CA THR A 406 -7.68 2.04 -16.41
C THR A 406 -6.43 2.25 -17.27
N PRO A 407 -6.54 2.26 -18.62
CA PRO A 407 -5.38 2.28 -19.51
C PRO A 407 -4.41 3.43 -19.24
N ASP A 408 -4.94 4.60 -18.85
CA ASP A 408 -4.13 5.80 -18.58
C ASP A 408 -3.23 5.65 -17.34
N LEU A 409 -3.49 4.69 -16.45
CA LEU A 409 -2.60 4.38 -15.32
C LEU A 409 -1.33 3.62 -15.73
N GLN A 410 -1.25 3.10 -16.95
CA GLN A 410 -0.10 2.34 -17.45
C GLN A 410 0.24 1.12 -16.56
N MET A 411 -0.80 0.45 -16.07
CA MET A 411 -0.71 -0.74 -15.20
C MET A 411 -1.23 -1.99 -15.92
N PRO A 412 -0.64 -2.44 -17.05
CA PRO A 412 -1.13 -3.61 -17.75
C PRO A 412 -1.00 -4.89 -16.91
N VAL A 413 -1.83 -5.88 -17.22
CA VAL A 413 -1.52 -7.27 -16.88
C VAL A 413 -0.30 -7.68 -17.70
N VAL A 414 0.74 -8.17 -17.04
CA VAL A 414 1.94 -8.67 -17.71
C VAL A 414 1.89 -10.19 -17.79
N GLY A 415 1.97 -10.72 -19.01
CA GLY A 415 1.84 -12.15 -19.28
C GLY A 415 0.39 -12.63 -19.26
N THR A 416 0.18 -13.86 -18.79
CA THR A 416 -1.14 -14.49 -18.72
C THR A 416 -1.70 -14.35 -17.29
N TRP A 417 -2.89 -13.76 -17.14
CA TRP A 417 -3.54 -13.60 -15.84
C TRP A 417 -3.86 -14.96 -15.18
N ASP A 418 -4.72 -15.76 -15.80
CA ASP A 418 -5.05 -17.12 -15.40
C ASP A 418 -5.49 -17.91 -16.65
N THR A 419 -5.31 -19.22 -16.66
CA THR A 419 -5.79 -20.13 -17.71
C THR A 419 -7.30 -20.02 -17.93
N ASN A 420 -8.07 -19.86 -16.85
CA ASN A 420 -9.54 -19.95 -16.90
C ASN A 420 -10.25 -18.61 -16.66
N ARG A 421 -9.49 -17.51 -16.47
CA ARG A 421 -10.05 -16.20 -16.14
C ARG A 421 -9.18 -15.09 -16.71
N THR A 422 -9.81 -14.13 -17.37
CA THR A 422 -9.21 -12.86 -17.78
C THR A 422 -9.70 -11.72 -16.92
N VAL A 423 -9.00 -10.59 -16.96
CA VAL A 423 -9.48 -9.33 -16.38
C VAL A 423 -10.15 -8.52 -17.48
N ASP A 424 -11.48 -8.41 -17.42
CA ASP A 424 -12.22 -7.62 -18.40
C ASP A 424 -11.76 -6.17 -18.40
N LEU A 425 -11.61 -5.59 -19.60
CA LEU A 425 -11.14 -4.23 -19.87
C LEU A 425 -9.68 -3.95 -19.51
N ALA A 426 -8.91 -4.96 -19.08
CA ALA A 426 -7.49 -4.76 -18.82
C ALA A 426 -6.66 -4.69 -20.09
N THR A 427 -5.62 -3.84 -20.06
CA THR A 427 -4.55 -3.89 -21.06
C THR A 427 -3.61 -5.04 -20.72
N VAL A 428 -3.14 -5.78 -21.73
CA VAL A 428 -2.20 -6.90 -21.56
C VAL A 428 -0.88 -6.58 -22.27
N ALA A 429 0.24 -6.82 -21.58
CA ALA A 429 1.58 -6.70 -22.12
C ALA A 429 2.33 -8.04 -22.03
N PRO A 430 3.18 -8.40 -23.01
CA PRO A 430 4.01 -9.59 -22.93
C PRO A 430 5.21 -9.38 -21.99
N PHE A 431 5.81 -10.47 -21.53
CA PHE A 431 7.16 -10.43 -20.96
C PHE A 431 8.24 -10.36 -22.06
N PRO A 432 9.42 -9.77 -21.79
CA PRO A 432 9.65 -8.87 -20.67
C PRO A 432 8.91 -7.54 -20.88
N HIS A 433 8.45 -6.91 -19.80
CA HIS A 433 7.76 -5.62 -19.83
C HIS A 433 8.54 -4.57 -19.05
N ARG A 434 8.82 -3.41 -19.67
CA ARG A 434 9.48 -2.28 -19.01
C ARG A 434 8.45 -1.26 -18.57
N GLY A 435 8.56 -0.82 -17.32
CA GLY A 435 7.60 0.09 -16.70
C GLY A 435 6.72 -0.64 -15.69
N SER A 436 5.62 0.00 -15.30
CA SER A 436 4.73 -0.57 -14.29
C SER A 436 3.90 -1.75 -14.81
N GLY A 437 3.47 -2.65 -13.94
CA GLY A 437 2.65 -3.79 -14.35
C GLY A 437 2.17 -4.69 -13.22
N VAL A 438 1.19 -5.54 -13.53
CA VAL A 438 0.59 -6.49 -12.60
C VAL A 438 0.84 -7.91 -13.07
N VAL A 439 1.39 -8.76 -12.19
CA VAL A 439 1.58 -10.20 -12.42
C VAL A 439 0.78 -10.96 -11.37
N LEU A 440 -0.25 -11.71 -11.78
CA LEU A 440 -0.99 -12.56 -10.84
C LEU A 440 -0.20 -13.83 -10.53
N TYR A 441 0.06 -14.07 -9.25
CA TYR A 441 0.64 -15.34 -8.78
C TYR A 441 -0.45 -16.29 -8.31
N GLY A 442 -0.34 -17.58 -8.64
CA GLY A 442 -1.24 -18.63 -8.19
C GLY A 442 -0.51 -19.72 -7.41
N LEU A 443 -1.00 -20.06 -6.21
CA LEU A 443 -0.39 -21.05 -5.31
C LEU A 443 -1.28 -22.29 -5.11
N GLY A 444 -2.03 -22.65 -6.16
CA GLY A 444 -3.00 -23.74 -6.14
C GLY A 444 -4.38 -23.39 -5.58
N ASN A 445 -4.56 -22.26 -4.87
CA ASN A 445 -5.89 -21.85 -4.39
C ASN A 445 -6.87 -21.63 -5.55
N PRO A 446 -8.16 -21.99 -5.38
CA PRO A 446 -9.20 -21.64 -6.32
C PRO A 446 -9.55 -20.15 -6.25
N TRP A 447 -10.24 -19.64 -7.27
CA TRP A 447 -10.93 -18.36 -7.15
C TRP A 447 -12.07 -18.48 -6.13
N PRO A 448 -12.29 -17.47 -5.28
CA PRO A 448 -13.44 -17.46 -4.38
C PRO A 448 -14.75 -17.40 -5.17
N ALA A 449 -15.82 -17.87 -4.54
CA ALA A 449 -17.17 -17.76 -5.10
C ALA A 449 -17.55 -16.27 -5.31
N PRO A 450 -18.31 -15.92 -6.36
CA PRO A 450 -18.77 -14.55 -6.56
C PRO A 450 -19.53 -14.00 -5.35
N GLY A 451 -19.23 -12.76 -4.94
CA GLY A 451 -19.91 -12.08 -3.84
C GLY A 451 -19.00 -11.16 -3.01
N ASN A 452 -19.58 -10.55 -1.98
CA ASN A 452 -18.86 -9.76 -0.95
C ASN A 452 -18.59 -10.67 0.26
N GLN A 453 -17.79 -11.72 0.07
CA GLN A 453 -17.43 -12.66 1.13
C GLN A 453 -15.99 -13.12 0.94
N PRO A 454 -15.27 -13.41 2.04
CA PRO A 454 -13.94 -13.99 1.93
C PRO A 454 -13.99 -15.39 1.31
N PRO A 455 -12.87 -15.88 0.77
CA PRO A 455 -12.73 -17.30 0.44
C PRO A 455 -13.09 -18.17 1.65
N PRO A 456 -13.73 -19.34 1.44
CA PRO A 456 -13.96 -20.28 2.53
C PRO A 456 -12.62 -20.86 3.01
N GLU A 457 -12.54 -21.22 4.28
CA GLU A 457 -11.42 -22.04 4.76
C GLU A 457 -11.35 -23.35 3.97
N ASP A 458 -10.15 -23.72 3.54
CA ASP A 458 -9.88 -24.93 2.79
C ASP A 458 -8.54 -25.56 3.24
N PRO A 459 -8.23 -26.80 2.85
CA PRO A 459 -6.99 -27.47 3.25
C PRO A 459 -5.71 -26.84 2.69
N LEU A 460 -5.81 -25.98 1.67
CA LEU A 460 -4.67 -25.29 1.08
C LEU A 460 -4.26 -24.07 1.92
N GLY A 461 -5.21 -23.47 2.64
CA GLY A 461 -4.97 -22.33 3.52
C GLY A 461 -4.78 -21.02 2.78
N ASP A 462 -4.66 -19.93 3.55
CA ASP A 462 -4.52 -18.57 3.04
C ASP A 462 -3.16 -18.37 2.35
N PRO A 463 -3.11 -18.03 1.05
CA PRO A 463 -1.86 -17.80 0.33
C PRO A 463 -1.23 -16.42 0.58
N HIS A 464 -1.83 -15.57 1.40
CA HIS A 464 -1.43 -14.17 1.57
C HIS A 464 0.07 -13.99 1.90
N GLU A 465 0.58 -14.81 2.80
CA GLU A 465 1.98 -14.72 3.24
C GLU A 465 2.94 -15.45 2.30
N ASP A 466 2.43 -16.37 1.48
CA ASP A 466 3.23 -17.43 0.86
C ASP A 466 4.09 -16.96 -0.31
N LEU A 467 3.68 -15.89 -1.00
CA LEU A 467 4.37 -15.43 -2.21
C LEU A 467 5.83 -15.05 -1.94
N ARG A 468 6.11 -14.48 -0.76
CA ARG A 468 7.46 -14.05 -0.35
C ARG A 468 8.44 -15.22 -0.15
N HIS A 469 7.98 -16.46 -0.24
CA HIS A 469 8.79 -17.67 -0.12
C HIS A 469 9.25 -18.25 -1.47
N LEU A 470 8.82 -17.67 -2.59
CA LEU A 470 9.20 -18.12 -3.93
C LEU A 470 10.46 -17.41 -4.42
N ASP A 471 11.51 -18.16 -4.78
CA ASP A 471 12.75 -17.58 -5.29
C ASP A 471 12.51 -16.92 -6.65
N ALA A 472 11.59 -17.48 -7.45
CA ALA A 472 11.15 -16.90 -8.71
C ALA A 472 10.52 -15.50 -8.53
N HIS A 473 9.73 -15.30 -7.47
CA HIS A 473 9.14 -13.99 -7.14
C HIS A 473 10.22 -13.00 -6.70
N ALA A 474 11.13 -13.42 -5.82
CA ALA A 474 12.26 -12.60 -5.39
C ALA A 474 13.15 -12.19 -6.57
N ALA A 475 13.43 -13.11 -7.50
CA ALA A 475 14.21 -12.83 -8.71
C ALA A 475 13.52 -11.80 -9.62
N GLN A 476 12.21 -11.90 -9.83
CA GLN A 476 11.45 -10.92 -10.61
C GLN A 476 11.46 -9.55 -9.94
N MET A 477 11.26 -9.50 -8.62
CA MET A 477 11.29 -8.28 -7.81
C MET A 477 12.66 -7.59 -7.91
N VAL A 478 13.76 -8.31 -7.66
CA VAL A 478 15.12 -7.74 -7.68
C VAL A 478 15.53 -7.32 -9.09
N ASN A 479 15.16 -8.09 -10.12
CA ASN A 479 15.37 -7.68 -11.49
C ASN A 479 14.63 -6.37 -11.80
N PHE A 480 13.37 -6.27 -11.37
CA PHE A 480 12.58 -5.06 -11.54
C PHE A 480 13.21 -3.86 -10.83
N PHE A 481 13.67 -4.01 -9.59
CA PHE A 481 14.40 -2.96 -8.87
C PHE A 481 15.59 -2.45 -9.66
N ARG A 482 16.42 -3.33 -10.21
CA ARG A 482 17.67 -2.93 -10.88
C ARG A 482 17.48 -2.43 -12.31
N THR A 483 16.50 -2.97 -13.03
CA THR A 483 16.36 -2.75 -14.47
C THR A 483 15.11 -1.98 -14.88
N GLY A 484 14.09 -1.94 -14.03
CA GLY A 484 12.74 -1.47 -14.37
C GLY A 484 11.99 -2.42 -15.31
N GLU A 485 12.45 -3.67 -15.43
CA GLU A 485 11.88 -4.68 -16.32
C GLU A 485 11.26 -5.83 -15.50
N ILE A 486 10.02 -6.16 -15.82
CA ILE A 486 9.28 -7.30 -15.32
C ILE A 486 9.59 -8.47 -16.26
N ILE A 487 10.34 -9.45 -15.75
CA ILE A 487 10.82 -10.62 -16.51
C ILE A 487 9.88 -11.82 -16.38
N ASP A 488 9.93 -12.71 -17.36
CA ASP A 488 9.18 -13.97 -17.33
C ASP A 488 9.85 -14.97 -16.37
N VAL A 489 9.24 -15.15 -15.21
CA VAL A 489 9.58 -16.22 -14.25
C VAL A 489 8.55 -17.35 -14.26
N CYS A 490 7.61 -17.29 -15.21
CA CYS A 490 6.40 -18.09 -15.30
C CYS A 490 6.45 -19.07 -16.50
N GLN A 491 7.59 -19.14 -17.19
CA GLN A 491 7.87 -20.04 -18.30
C GLN A 491 6.87 -19.91 -19.45
N GLY A 492 6.43 -18.69 -19.75
CA GLY A 492 5.47 -18.37 -20.81
C GLY A 492 4.02 -18.72 -20.50
N GLY A 493 3.73 -19.27 -19.32
CA GLY A 493 2.38 -19.59 -18.84
C GLY A 493 1.84 -18.55 -17.85
N PRO A 494 0.66 -18.83 -17.24
CA PRO A 494 0.28 -18.17 -16.00
C PRO A 494 1.32 -18.45 -14.93
N CYS A 495 1.56 -17.47 -14.07
CA CYS A 495 2.48 -17.58 -12.95
C CYS A 495 1.83 -18.45 -11.86
N ALA A 496 1.95 -19.77 -12.00
CA ALA A 496 1.33 -20.77 -11.15
C ALA A 496 2.38 -21.73 -10.59
N TRP A 497 2.49 -21.77 -9.27
CA TRP A 497 3.33 -22.69 -8.52
C TRP A 497 2.46 -23.61 -7.69
N SER A 498 2.76 -24.90 -7.73
CA SER A 498 2.20 -25.85 -6.80
C SER A 498 3.05 -25.88 -5.52
N PRO A 499 2.43 -26.00 -4.34
CA PRO A 499 3.09 -26.42 -3.09
C PRO A 499 4.03 -27.64 -3.23
N MET A 500 3.86 -28.44 -4.28
CA MET A 500 4.65 -29.65 -4.56
C MET A 500 5.68 -29.50 -5.70
N ASP A 501 5.79 -28.31 -6.33
CA ASP A 501 6.80 -28.10 -7.35
C ASP A 501 8.15 -27.84 -6.67
N GLU A 502 9.09 -28.78 -6.77
CA GLU A 502 10.49 -28.56 -6.38
C GLU A 502 11.07 -27.46 -7.27
N GLU A 503 11.27 -26.25 -6.74
CA GLU A 503 12.09 -25.23 -7.42
C GLU A 503 13.51 -25.78 -7.53
N THR A 504 13.91 -26.17 -8.75
CA THR A 504 15.32 -26.42 -9.07
C THR A 504 16.02 -25.06 -8.99
N PRO A 505 17.12 -24.91 -8.23
CA PRO A 505 17.85 -23.66 -8.19
C PRO A 505 18.29 -23.28 -9.61
N PRO A 506 18.35 -21.98 -9.98
CA PRO A 506 18.98 -21.58 -11.23
C PRO A 506 20.41 -22.14 -11.28
N GLU A 507 20.78 -22.79 -12.38
CA GLU A 507 22.17 -23.20 -12.59
C GLU A 507 23.09 -21.96 -12.54
N PRO A 508 24.28 -22.10 -11.93
CA PRO A 508 25.15 -20.98 -11.56
C PRO A 508 25.66 -20.12 -12.72
#